data_AF-A0A950DMH5-F1
#
_entry.id   AF-A0A950DMH5-F1
#
_cell.length_a   1.000
_cell.length_b   1.000
_cell.length_c   1.000
_cell.angle_alpha   90.00
_cell.angle_beta   90.00
_cell.angle_gamma   90.00
#
_symmetry.space_group_name_H-M   'P 1'
#
loop_
_entity.id
_entity.type
_entity.pdbx_description
1 polymer ?
#
loop_
_entity_poly.entity_id
_entity_poly.type
_entity_poly.pdbx_seq_one_letter_code
_entity_poly.pdbx_strand_id
1 'polypeptide(L)'
;MYVPPIAQEVKQEILDKIKSGEKVVVVAKQYGVSDKTIYDWLHRKAMGTVFLLEYLATFMDVYTREIVGWHAATSHAKELILEALVDAIKTLGHIPKTVHTDQGSEYCSKEYLSFLTSMGIQISMSNKASPWENGYQESFYNNFKTDLGFRV
;
A
#
# COMPACT_ATOMS: atom_id res chain seq x y z
N MET A 1 32.67 -10.68 18.39
CA MET A 1 33.45 -9.64 17.68
C MET A 1 32.46 -8.60 17.19
N TYR A 2 32.47 -7.40 17.80
CA TYR A 2 31.56 -6.31 17.44
C TYR A 2 32.07 -5.65 16.17
N VAL A 3 31.28 -5.71 15.09
CA VAL A 3 31.54 -4.92 13.89
C VAL A 3 30.78 -3.61 14.08
N PRO A 4 31.45 -2.45 14.16
CA PRO A 4 30.76 -1.19 14.38
C PRO A 4 29.76 -0.92 13.25
N PRO A 5 28.61 -0.29 13.55
CA PRO A 5 27.64 0.07 12.53
C PRO A 5 28.32 0.99 11.50
N ILE A 6 28.22 0.60 10.23
CA ILE A 6 28.76 1.36 9.10
C ILE A 6 28.14 2.76 9.12
N ALA A 7 28.99 3.79 9.04
CA ALA A 7 28.55 5.17 8.98
C ALA A 7 27.60 5.37 7.79
N GLN A 8 26.54 6.16 7.97
CA GLN A 8 25.51 6.36 6.95
C GLN A 8 26.07 6.91 5.62
N GLU A 9 27.14 7.70 5.70
CA GLU A 9 27.90 8.23 4.56
C GLU A 9 28.51 7.10 3.70
N VAL A 10 29.14 6.13 4.34
CA VAL A 10 29.76 4.97 3.67
C VAL A 10 28.70 4.09 3.02
N LYS A 11 27.56 3.90 3.68
CA LYS A 11 26.41 3.19 3.09
C LYS A 11 25.92 3.90 1.82
N GLN A 12 25.85 5.23 1.83
CA GLN A 12 25.36 5.99 0.68
C GLN A 12 26.34 5.91 -0.50
N GLU A 13 27.64 6.01 -0.23
CA GLU A 13 28.71 5.83 -1.23
C GLU A 13 28.65 4.44 -1.90
N ILE A 14 28.50 3.37 -1.11
CA ILE A 14 28.36 1.99 -1.61
C ILE A 14 27.16 1.88 -2.56
N LEU A 15 26.02 2.47 -2.20
CA LEU A 15 24.81 2.41 -3.02
C LEU A 15 24.97 3.18 -4.35
N ASP A 16 25.67 4.31 -4.35
CA ASP A 16 25.88 5.10 -5.56
C ASP A 16 26.83 4.43 -6.54
N LYS A 17 27.85 3.70 -6.04
CA LYS A 17 28.71 2.83 -6.85
C LYS A 17 27.96 1.67 -7.51
N ILE A 18 27.01 1.07 -6.80
CA ILE A 18 26.20 0.00 -7.38
C ILE A 18 25.28 0.56 -8.48
N LYS A 19 24.70 1.75 -8.25
CA LYS A 19 23.86 2.42 -9.25
C LYS A 19 24.63 2.85 -10.50
N SER A 20 25.91 3.18 -10.39
CA SER A 20 26.77 3.47 -11.54
C SER A 20 27.19 2.20 -12.32
N GLY A 21 26.78 1.02 -11.85
CA GLY A 21 26.96 -0.26 -12.55
C GLY A 21 28.05 -1.16 -11.96
N GLU A 22 28.65 -0.81 -10.81
CA GLU A 22 29.64 -1.66 -10.16
C GLU A 22 28.98 -2.94 -9.60
N LYS A 23 29.65 -4.09 -9.73
CA LYS A 23 29.15 -5.37 -9.24
C LYS A 23 29.17 -5.41 -7.71
N VAL A 24 28.06 -5.85 -7.10
CA VAL A 24 27.89 -5.97 -5.63
C VAL A 24 29.05 -6.71 -4.96
N VAL A 25 29.49 -7.84 -5.53
CA VAL A 25 30.59 -8.67 -4.98
C VAL A 25 31.91 -7.88 -4.89
N VAL A 26 32.16 -6.98 -5.85
CA VAL A 26 33.38 -6.17 -5.91
C VAL A 26 33.34 -5.09 -4.83
N VAL A 27 32.21 -4.39 -4.73
CA VAL A 27 31.99 -3.33 -3.73
C VAL A 27 31.96 -3.90 -2.31
N ALA A 28 31.30 -5.05 -2.11
CA ALA A 28 31.27 -5.77 -0.83
C ALA A 28 32.67 -6.05 -0.29
N LYS A 29 33.54 -6.61 -1.15
CA LYS A 29 34.94 -6.89 -0.80
C LYS A 29 35.74 -5.62 -0.51
N GLN A 30 35.52 -4.55 -1.27
CA GLN A 30 36.22 -3.27 -1.09
C GLN A 30 35.94 -2.64 0.27
N TYR A 31 34.68 -2.66 0.72
CA TYR A 31 34.26 -2.00 1.96
C TYR A 31 34.18 -2.96 3.17
N GLY A 32 34.56 -4.24 3.00
CA GLY A 32 34.49 -5.23 4.07
C GLY A 32 33.05 -5.54 4.53
N VAL A 33 32.07 -5.39 3.63
CA VAL A 33 30.64 -5.60 3.89
C VAL A 33 30.20 -6.89 3.20
N SER A 34 29.27 -7.63 3.79
CA SER A 34 28.74 -8.82 3.12
C SER A 34 27.81 -8.43 1.96
N ASP A 35 27.84 -9.20 0.87
CA ASP A 35 26.93 -9.06 -0.28
C ASP A 35 25.47 -9.03 0.18
N LYS A 36 25.12 -9.90 1.14
CA LYS A 36 23.78 -9.98 1.75
C LYS A 36 23.36 -8.64 2.37
N THR A 37 24.25 -8.00 3.13
CA THR A 37 23.97 -6.70 3.76
C THR A 37 23.69 -5.61 2.72
N ILE A 38 24.44 -5.63 1.61
CA ILE A 38 24.24 -4.69 0.50
C ILE A 38 22.89 -4.96 -0.19
N TYR A 39 22.57 -6.22 -0.48
CA TYR A 39 21.26 -6.59 -0.99
C TYR A 39 20.14 -6.18 -0.03
N ASP A 40 20.28 -6.35 1.29
CA ASP A 40 19.30 -5.92 2.27
C ASP A 40 19.10 -4.39 2.27
N TRP A 41 20.12 -3.59 1.93
CA TRP A 41 19.98 -2.15 1.77
C TRP A 41 19.28 -1.77 0.46
N LEU A 42 19.62 -2.44 -0.64
CA LEU A 42 18.97 -2.25 -1.94
C LEU A 42 17.48 -2.63 -1.85
N HIS A 43 17.18 -3.78 -1.25
CA HIS A 43 15.81 -4.21 -0.98
C HIS A 43 15.10 -3.20 -0.07
N ARG A 44 15.70 -2.75 1.04
CA ARG A 44 15.08 -1.72 1.88
C ARG A 44 14.86 -0.37 1.18
N LYS A 45 15.65 -0.01 0.17
CA LYS A 45 15.48 1.25 -0.60
C LYS A 45 14.45 1.11 -1.72
N ALA A 46 14.41 -0.05 -2.38
CA ALA A 46 13.37 -0.40 -3.34
C ALA A 46 12.01 -0.55 -2.63
N MET A 47 12.00 -1.30 -1.54
CA MET A 47 10.88 -1.37 -0.61
C MET A 47 10.59 0.02 -0.06
N GLY A 48 11.59 0.87 0.24
CA GLY A 48 11.46 2.28 0.65
C GLY A 48 10.74 3.19 -0.36
N THR A 49 10.93 2.92 -1.66
CA THR A 49 10.29 3.66 -2.76
C THR A 49 8.90 3.11 -3.05
N VAL A 50 8.68 1.81 -2.81
CA VAL A 50 7.35 1.18 -2.71
C VAL A 50 6.62 1.61 -1.42
N PHE A 51 7.35 1.90 -0.34
CA PHE A 51 6.92 2.35 0.99
C PHE A 51 6.62 3.84 1.05
N LEU A 52 6.88 4.60 -0.02
CA LEU A 52 6.31 5.95 -0.07
C LEU A 52 4.79 5.86 -0.05
N LEU A 53 4.22 4.78 -0.60
CA LEU A 53 2.79 4.50 -0.53
C LEU A 53 2.47 3.78 0.79
N GLU A 54 2.28 4.55 1.85
CA GLU A 54 1.94 4.04 3.18
C GLU A 54 0.50 3.53 3.27
N TYR A 55 -0.37 3.97 2.36
CA TYR A 55 -1.80 3.71 2.41
C TYR A 55 -2.32 3.22 1.06
N LEU A 56 -3.10 2.14 1.09
CA LEU A 56 -3.78 1.54 -0.05
C LEU A 56 -5.27 1.50 0.28
N ALA A 57 -6.10 2.04 -0.61
CA ALA A 57 -7.54 1.87 -0.58
C ALA A 57 -7.97 0.98 -1.75
N THR A 58 -8.91 0.07 -1.50
CA THR A 58 -9.44 -0.87 -2.50
C THR A 58 -10.96 -0.96 -2.41
N PHE A 59 -11.60 -1.04 -3.57
CA PHE A 59 -13.01 -1.41 -3.72
C PHE A 59 -13.10 -2.80 -4.32
N MET A 60 -13.82 -3.68 -3.63
CA MET A 60 -14.04 -5.07 -4.05
C MET A 60 -15.50 -5.23 -4.49
N ASP A 61 -15.71 -5.94 -5.60
CA ASP A 61 -17.03 -6.47 -5.91
C ASP A 61 -17.30 -7.70 -5.01
N VAL A 62 -18.33 -7.61 -4.17
CA VAL A 62 -18.69 -8.66 -3.22
C VAL A 62 -19.13 -9.95 -3.91
N TYR A 63 -19.68 -9.86 -5.14
CA TYR A 63 -20.12 -11.02 -5.91
C TYR A 63 -18.94 -11.78 -6.53
N THR A 64 -18.05 -11.09 -7.25
CA THR A 64 -16.93 -11.72 -7.96
C THR A 64 -15.68 -11.90 -7.10
N ARG A 65 -15.56 -11.13 -6.01
CA ARG A 65 -14.35 -10.99 -5.17
C ARG A 65 -13.18 -10.29 -5.85
N GLU A 66 -13.41 -9.68 -7.00
CA GLU A 66 -12.38 -8.94 -7.72
C GLU A 66 -12.22 -7.54 -7.13
N ILE A 67 -10.97 -7.06 -7.09
CA ILE A 67 -10.70 -5.65 -6.81
C ILE A 67 -11.01 -4.88 -8.08
N VAL A 68 -12.08 -4.09 -8.04
CA VAL A 68 -12.58 -3.31 -9.19
C VAL A 68 -12.01 -1.90 -9.20
N GLY A 69 -11.52 -1.39 -8.07
CA GLY A 69 -10.83 -0.11 -8.03
C GLY A 69 -9.85 -0.02 -6.88
N TRP A 70 -8.77 0.72 -7.08
CA TRP A 70 -7.76 0.90 -6.05
C TRP A 70 -7.00 2.21 -6.22
N HIS A 71 -6.47 2.72 -5.13
CA HIS A 71 -5.55 3.84 -5.16
C HIS A 71 -4.57 3.72 -4.00
N ALA A 72 -3.35 4.19 -4.21
CA ALA A 72 -2.30 4.16 -3.20
C ALA A 72 -1.69 5.55 -3.06
N ALA A 73 -1.47 5.99 -1.82
CA ALA A 73 -0.94 7.32 -1.53
C ALA A 73 0.02 7.30 -0.34
N THR A 74 0.76 8.39 -0.20
CA THR A 74 1.72 8.61 0.90
C THR A 74 1.08 9.21 2.15
N SER A 75 -0.23 9.44 2.15
CA SER A 75 -0.97 10.00 3.28
C SER A 75 -2.38 9.41 3.34
N HIS A 76 -2.87 9.12 4.55
CA HIS A 76 -4.25 8.71 4.78
C HIS A 76 -5.17 9.93 4.64
N ALA A 77 -5.73 10.12 3.45
CA ALA A 77 -6.56 11.27 3.14
C ALA A 77 -7.81 10.83 2.38
N LYS A 78 -8.89 11.60 2.47
CA LYS A 78 -10.18 11.35 1.80
C LYS A 78 -10.04 11.20 0.28
N GLU A 79 -9.05 11.87 -0.31
CA GLU A 79 -8.70 11.81 -1.72
C GLU A 79 -8.33 10.38 -2.14
N LEU A 80 -7.63 9.64 -1.28
CA LEU A 80 -7.25 8.24 -1.53
C LEU A 80 -8.48 7.36 -1.82
N ILE A 81 -9.54 7.53 -1.03
CA ILE A 81 -10.76 6.73 -1.15
C ILE A 81 -11.60 7.18 -2.33
N LEU A 82 -11.68 8.50 -2.57
CA LEU A 82 -12.41 9.04 -3.72
C LEU A 82 -11.80 8.58 -5.05
N GLU A 83 -10.47 8.62 -5.17
CA GLU A 83 -9.77 8.14 -6.36
C GLU A 83 -9.99 6.64 -6.57
N ALA A 84 -9.90 5.83 -5.51
CA ALA A 84 -10.18 4.39 -5.59
C ALA A 84 -11.63 4.09 -6.00
N LEU A 85 -12.60 4.89 -5.54
CA LEU A 85 -14.01 4.76 -5.92
C LEU A 85 -14.24 5.15 -7.39
N VAL A 86 -13.61 6.23 -7.84
CA VAL A 86 -13.69 6.67 -9.24
C VAL A 86 -13.10 5.61 -10.16
N ASP A 87 -11.98 4.99 -9.77
CA ASP A 87 -11.40 3.85 -10.49
C ASP A 87 -12.37 2.66 -10.54
N ALA A 88 -13.02 2.34 -9.42
CA ALA A 88 -14.03 1.28 -9.36
C ALA A 88 -15.20 1.50 -10.32
N ILE A 89 -15.75 2.73 -10.37
CA ILE A 89 -16.86 3.07 -11.27
C ILE A 89 -16.43 2.94 -12.74
N LYS A 90 -15.20 3.35 -13.07
CA LYS A 90 -14.64 3.22 -14.42
C LYS A 90 -14.49 1.75 -14.83
N THR A 91 -13.95 0.92 -13.95
CA THR A 91 -13.76 -0.52 -14.21
C THR A 91 -15.08 -1.25 -14.36
N LEU A 92 -16.07 -0.95 -13.52
CA LEU A 92 -17.42 -1.53 -13.62
C LEU A 92 -18.16 -1.05 -14.88
N GLY A 93 -17.82 0.12 -15.41
CA GLY A 93 -18.51 0.75 -16.55
C GLY A 93 -19.92 1.25 -16.21
N HIS A 94 -20.31 1.20 -14.93
CA HIS A 94 -21.59 1.71 -14.44
C HIS A 94 -21.47 2.17 -12.98
N ILE A 95 -22.43 2.97 -12.53
CA ILE A 95 -22.53 3.41 -11.14
C ILE A 95 -23.02 2.22 -10.29
N PRO A 96 -22.34 1.85 -9.19
CA PRO A 96 -22.80 0.80 -8.30
C PRO A 96 -24.05 1.24 -7.54
N LYS A 97 -24.98 0.32 -7.28
CA LYS A 97 -26.20 0.62 -6.54
C LYS A 97 -25.93 0.93 -5.07
N THR A 98 -24.96 0.23 -4.48
CA THR A 98 -24.63 0.34 -3.06
C THR A 98 -23.12 0.29 -2.89
N VAL A 99 -22.62 1.14 -2.01
CA VAL A 99 -21.25 1.10 -1.52
C VAL A 99 -21.31 0.81 -0.02
N HIS A 100 -20.62 -0.25 0.41
CA HIS A 100 -20.52 -0.64 1.81
C HIS A 100 -19.11 -0.31 2.33
N THR A 101 -19.02 0.43 3.43
CA THR A 101 -17.74 0.80 4.07
C THR A 101 -17.81 0.54 5.57
N ASP A 102 -16.67 0.60 6.25
CA ASP A 102 -16.69 0.75 7.70
C ASP A 102 -17.07 2.18 8.11
N GLN A 103 -17.10 2.44 9.42
CA GLN A 103 -17.35 3.77 10.00
C GLN A 103 -16.07 4.59 10.21
N GLY A 104 -15.03 4.35 9.40
CA GLY A 104 -13.82 5.16 9.42
C GLY A 104 -14.11 6.65 9.20
N SER A 105 -13.29 7.52 9.79
CA SER A 105 -13.44 8.97 9.73
C SER A 105 -13.47 9.52 8.30
N GLU A 106 -12.75 8.86 7.40
CA GLU A 106 -12.60 9.23 6.00
C GLU A 106 -13.88 8.92 5.21
N TYR A 107 -14.50 7.77 5.46
CA TYR A 107 -15.78 7.37 4.87
C TYR A 107 -16.97 8.14 5.45
N CYS A 108 -16.81 8.73 6.64
CA CYS A 108 -17.80 9.63 7.24
C CYS A 108 -17.62 11.09 6.83
N SER A 109 -16.65 11.42 5.98
CA SER A 109 -16.41 12.79 5.53
C SER A 109 -17.58 13.31 4.70
N LYS A 110 -17.95 14.59 4.91
CA LYS A 110 -19.07 15.22 4.20
C LYS A 110 -18.90 15.17 2.68
N GLU A 111 -17.66 15.33 2.21
CA GLU A 111 -17.33 15.33 0.78
C GLU A 111 -17.56 13.96 0.15
N TYR A 112 -17.11 12.88 0.81
CA TYR A 112 -17.35 11.51 0.35
C TYR A 112 -18.84 11.16 0.32
N LEU A 113 -19.58 11.47 1.39
CA LEU A 113 -21.02 11.22 1.45
C LEU A 113 -21.80 12.04 0.43
N SER A 114 -21.41 13.30 0.20
CA SER A 114 -22.02 14.17 -0.81
C SER A 114 -21.74 13.65 -2.22
N PHE A 115 -20.53 13.17 -2.49
CA PHE A 115 -20.17 12.58 -3.77
C PHE A 115 -21.03 11.34 -4.08
N LEU A 116 -21.11 10.38 -3.15
CA LEU A 116 -21.94 9.19 -3.29
C LEU A 116 -23.43 9.53 -3.50
N THR A 117 -23.94 10.47 -2.70
CA THR A 117 -25.34 10.93 -2.81
C THR A 117 -25.60 11.59 -4.16
N SER A 118 -24.66 12.40 -4.67
CA SER A 118 -24.79 13.07 -5.98
C SER A 118 -24.84 12.09 -7.16
N MET A 119 -24.22 10.92 -7.00
CA MET A 119 -24.23 9.83 -7.98
C MET A 119 -25.43 8.88 -7.81
N GLY A 120 -26.28 9.10 -6.80
CA GLY A 120 -27.41 8.23 -6.49
C GLY A 120 -27.01 6.88 -5.89
N ILE A 121 -25.80 6.78 -5.33
CA ILE A 121 -25.29 5.55 -4.72
C ILE A 121 -25.85 5.42 -3.30
N GLN A 122 -26.41 4.26 -2.97
CA GLN A 122 -26.85 3.96 -1.61
C GLN A 122 -25.64 3.72 -0.71
N ILE A 123 -25.53 4.51 0.35
CA ILE A 123 -24.47 4.37 1.35
C ILE A 123 -24.90 3.32 2.37
N SER A 124 -24.05 2.31 2.57
CA SER A 124 -24.18 1.30 3.61
C SER A 124 -22.92 1.33 4.46
N MET A 125 -23.05 1.21 5.78
CA MET A 125 -21.90 1.17 6.68
C MET A 125 -22.02 0.03 7.68
N SER A 126 -20.90 -0.58 8.04
CA SER A 126 -20.86 -1.63 9.06
C SER A 126 -21.32 -1.09 10.41
N ASN A 127 -21.99 -1.92 11.21
CA ASN A 127 -22.32 -1.59 12.58
C ASN A 127 -21.07 -1.51 13.44
N LYS A 128 -21.11 -0.64 14.46
CA LYS A 128 -20.02 -0.53 15.42
C LYS A 128 -19.79 -1.89 16.10
N ALA A 129 -18.52 -2.31 16.18
CA ALA A 129 -18.11 -3.60 16.74
C ALA A 129 -18.61 -4.86 15.98
N SER A 130 -18.83 -4.76 14.66
CA SER A 130 -19.23 -5.89 13.80
C SER A 130 -18.14 -6.27 12.78
N PRO A 131 -16.97 -6.80 13.21
CA PRO A 131 -15.84 -7.10 12.32
C PRO A 131 -16.14 -8.13 11.23
N TRP A 132 -17.14 -9.00 11.43
CA TRP A 132 -17.56 -9.99 10.44
C TRP A 132 -18.15 -9.36 9.16
N GLU A 133 -18.63 -8.12 9.21
CA GLU A 133 -19.16 -7.41 8.04
C GLU A 133 -18.05 -7.01 7.06
N ASN A 134 -16.79 -6.95 7.52
CA ASN A 134 -15.61 -6.59 6.73
C ASN A 134 -14.61 -7.75 6.51
N GLY A 135 -14.99 -8.98 6.88
CA GLY A 135 -14.05 -10.12 6.89
C GLY A 135 -13.41 -10.42 5.53
N TYR A 136 -14.09 -10.11 4.43
CA TYR A 136 -13.55 -10.29 3.08
C TYR A 136 -12.41 -9.33 2.77
N GLN A 137 -12.54 -8.07 3.19
CA GLN A 137 -11.53 -7.06 2.98
C GLN A 137 -10.31 -7.31 3.88
N GLU A 138 -10.54 -7.73 5.13
CA GLU A 138 -9.47 -8.16 6.04
C GLU A 138 -8.69 -9.36 5.49
N SER A 139 -9.39 -10.36 4.97
CA SER A 139 -8.76 -11.52 4.34
C SER A 139 -7.92 -11.13 3.12
N PHE A 140 -8.42 -10.22 2.27
CA PHE A 140 -7.66 -9.68 1.15
C PHE A 140 -6.37 -9.00 1.61
N TYR A 141 -6.44 -8.08 2.58
CA TYR A 141 -5.24 -7.36 3.06
C TYR A 141 -4.21 -8.29 3.73
N ASN A 142 -4.66 -9.34 4.42
CA ASN A 142 -3.75 -10.34 4.99
C ASN A 142 -2.99 -11.13 3.91
N ASN A 143 -3.70 -11.57 2.87
CA ASN A 143 -3.06 -12.24 1.73
C ASN A 143 -2.14 -11.29 0.96
N PHE A 144 -2.60 -10.07 0.69
CA PHE A 144 -1.84 -9.04 -0.01
C PHE A 144 -0.51 -8.71 0.70
N LYS A 145 -0.54 -8.56 2.03
CA LYS A 145 0.68 -8.36 2.83
C LYS A 145 1.63 -9.56 2.72
N THR A 146 1.08 -10.76 2.81
CA THR A 146 1.85 -12.01 2.71
C THR A 146 2.53 -12.13 1.35
N ASP A 147 1.82 -11.87 0.26
CA ASP A 147 2.34 -11.92 -1.11
C ASP A 147 3.44 -10.88 -1.37
N LEU A 148 3.32 -9.69 -0.77
CA LEU A 148 4.36 -8.66 -0.82
C LEU A 148 5.56 -8.93 0.09
N GLY A 149 5.57 -10.06 0.81
CA GLY A 149 6.64 -10.43 1.72
C GLY A 149 6.62 -9.67 3.05
N PHE A 150 5.54 -8.95 3.35
CA PHE A 150 5.29 -8.41 4.69
C PHE A 150 4.81 -9.55 5.58
N ARG A 151 5.71 -10.06 6.44
CA ARG A 151 5.29 -10.97 7.51
C ARG A 151 4.50 -10.17 8.54
N VAL A 152 3.21 -10.50 8.69
CA VAL A 152 2.33 -10.03 9.77
C VAL A 152 2.73 -10.71 11.07
#